data_AF-A0A0R3WKL7-F1
#
_entry.id   AF-A0A0R3WKL7-F1
#
_cell.length_a   1.000
_cell.length_b   1.000
_cell.length_c   1.000
_cell.angle_alpha   90.00
_cell.angle_beta   90.00
_cell.angle_gamma   90.00
#
_symmetry.space_group_name_H-M   'P 1'
#
loop_
_entity.id
_entity.type
_entity.pdbx_description
1 polymer ?
#
loop_
_entity_poly.entity_id
_entity_poly.type
_entity_poly.pdbx_seq_one_letter_code
_entity_poly.pdbx_strand_id
1 'polypeptide(L)'
;MESNSTSDKDEKVPGASAVDIDSGQNNLMSNTTYLKKENAEILDHKSLHSFTLSDLLDEFVNKDNISESAIDQALVLLRLSPTTLVDVDESAVVAFLLTAVEKSDERVASKYLLLLSSLLSFTVSSRSLRLIVHYLMASNKIWMLVIPPISKFPYQNGWTFQTWIYIDPSLCNLREVKPRYLFSFQTDKGLGYTAHFLGTLFIVTSIRAKDKGLQHCVPAEFHPCRWYMLTIVFVYNRWTKSELRCYVDGKITSSVEMAWPIAGSDPFERCVIGGSFDQRDENLFSGRIASIIGFTEALSPQQISALYTLGPNYKAGSTEI
;
A
#
# COMPACT_ATOMS: atom_id res chain seq x y z
N MET A 1 -45.76 -55.31 -12.24
CA MET A 1 -45.38 -55.40 -10.82
C MET A 1 -44.59 -54.14 -10.49
N GLU A 2 -45.21 -52.96 -10.50
CA GLU A 2 -46.24 -52.46 -9.54
C GLU A 2 -45.60 -52.02 -8.22
N SER A 3 -46.03 -50.94 -7.54
CA SER A 3 -46.61 -49.64 -7.95
C SER A 3 -47.04 -48.91 -6.67
N ASN A 4 -46.82 -47.59 -6.58
CA ASN A 4 -47.66 -46.65 -5.80
C ASN A 4 -47.78 -46.87 -4.27
N SER A 5 -48.36 -45.98 -3.45
CA SER A 5 -48.34 -44.49 -3.36
C SER A 5 -49.14 -44.11 -2.09
N THR A 6 -49.07 -42.84 -1.64
CA THR A 6 -50.14 -42.14 -0.84
C THR A 6 -50.50 -42.74 0.56
N SER A 7 -51.14 -42.06 1.53
CA SER A 7 -51.43 -40.65 1.88
C SER A 7 -52.02 -40.70 3.32
N ASP A 8 -51.55 -39.92 4.30
CA ASP A 8 -52.13 -38.62 4.76
C ASP A 8 -53.37 -38.71 5.72
N LYS A 9 -53.41 -37.80 6.71
CA LYS A 9 -54.57 -37.29 7.53
C LYS A 9 -54.99 -37.81 8.92
N ASP A 10 -54.98 -36.84 9.85
CA ASP A 10 -56.02 -36.35 10.79
C ASP A 10 -56.63 -37.16 11.96
N GLU A 11 -56.51 -36.61 13.18
CA GLU A 11 -57.58 -36.43 14.21
C GLU A 11 -57.19 -35.27 15.19
N LYS A 12 -57.85 -34.10 15.17
CA LYS A 12 -58.99 -33.59 16.02
C LYS A 12 -58.68 -33.27 17.51
N VAL A 13 -58.66 -31.99 17.98
CA VAL A 13 -59.78 -31.02 18.35
C VAL A 13 -60.29 -31.23 19.81
N PRO A 14 -60.85 -30.25 20.62
CA PRO A 14 -61.00 -28.76 20.58
C PRO A 14 -60.20 -28.03 21.73
N GLY A 15 -60.42 -26.80 22.25
CA GLY A 15 -61.16 -25.55 21.85
C GLY A 15 -61.80 -24.72 23.01
N ALA A 16 -61.89 -23.38 22.87
CA ALA A 16 -62.55 -22.32 23.73
C ALA A 16 -61.89 -21.93 25.09
N SER A 17 -61.89 -20.68 25.59
CA SER A 17 -62.75 -19.47 25.44
C SER A 17 -61.95 -18.14 25.69
N ALA A 18 -62.14 -17.01 24.97
CA ALA A 18 -63.01 -15.82 25.24
C ALA A 18 -62.84 -15.13 26.62
N VAL A 19 -62.89 -13.79 26.84
CA VAL A 19 -62.97 -12.53 26.02
C VAL A 19 -62.59 -11.29 26.90
N ASP A 20 -61.90 -10.29 26.32
CA ASP A 20 -61.78 -8.81 26.56
C ASP A 20 -61.88 -8.02 27.91
N ILE A 21 -61.06 -6.93 27.99
CA ILE A 21 -61.25 -5.58 28.65
C ILE A 21 -61.21 -5.53 30.22
N ASP A 22 -60.63 -4.54 30.96
CA ASP A 22 -60.10 -3.17 30.68
C ASP A 22 -58.90 -2.72 31.60
N SER A 23 -58.25 -1.62 31.20
CA SER A 23 -57.59 -0.52 31.95
C SER A 23 -56.85 -0.71 33.29
N GLY A 24 -55.64 -0.12 33.37
CA GLY A 24 -54.97 0.23 34.64
C GLY A 24 -53.68 1.03 34.45
N GLN A 25 -53.73 2.36 34.63
CA GLN A 25 -52.53 3.22 34.60
C GLN A 25 -51.67 3.04 35.85
N ASN A 26 -50.34 3.00 35.68
CA ASN A 26 -49.32 3.80 36.43
C ASN A 26 -47.94 3.13 36.44
N ASN A 27 -46.95 3.75 35.80
CA ASN A 27 -45.56 3.90 36.26
C ASN A 27 -44.66 4.50 35.15
N LEU A 28 -44.72 5.83 34.99
CA LEU A 28 -43.78 6.58 34.14
C LEU A 28 -43.05 7.65 34.98
N MET A 29 -42.49 7.27 36.13
CA MET A 29 -41.73 8.20 36.97
C MET A 29 -40.67 7.51 37.85
N SER A 30 -39.65 6.94 37.23
CA SER A 30 -38.48 6.39 37.95
C SER A 30 -37.19 6.30 37.12
N ASN A 31 -37.26 6.03 35.80
CA ASN A 31 -36.06 5.77 34.99
C ASN A 31 -35.29 7.03 34.52
N THR A 32 -35.87 8.23 34.62
CA THR A 32 -35.22 9.48 34.16
C THR A 32 -34.12 10.02 35.08
N THR A 33 -34.03 9.50 36.31
CA THR A 33 -33.07 9.98 37.33
C THR A 33 -31.75 9.22 37.32
N TYR A 34 -31.74 7.97 36.86
CA TYR A 34 -30.51 7.15 36.81
C TYR A 34 -29.61 7.50 35.60
N LEU A 35 -30.20 7.71 34.41
CA LEU A 35 -29.44 8.06 33.18
C LEU A 35 -28.84 9.49 33.19
N LYS A 36 -29.23 10.34 34.16
CA LYS A 36 -28.63 11.67 34.36
C LYS A 36 -27.41 11.70 35.27
N LYS A 37 -27.14 10.63 36.02
CA LYS A 37 -26.06 10.61 37.02
C LYS A 37 -24.76 10.03 36.46
N GLU A 38 -24.85 9.05 35.56
CA GLU A 38 -23.69 8.42 34.91
C GLU A 38 -22.98 9.35 33.91
N ASN A 39 -23.69 10.37 33.39
CA ASN A 39 -23.12 11.45 32.58
C ASN A 39 -22.58 12.65 33.41
N ALA A 40 -22.55 12.54 34.75
CA ALA A 40 -22.18 13.64 35.65
C ALA A 40 -20.98 13.33 36.57
N GLU A 41 -20.34 12.17 36.43
CA GLU A 41 -19.10 11.81 37.16
C GLU A 41 -17.86 11.74 36.24
N ILE A 42 -17.91 12.42 35.10
CA ILE A 42 -16.71 12.78 34.31
C ILE A 42 -16.52 14.29 34.43
N LEU A 43 -15.83 14.74 35.49
CA LEU A 43 -15.06 15.99 35.60
C LEU A 43 -14.75 16.31 37.08
N ASP A 44 -13.61 15.83 37.58
CA ASP A 44 -12.73 16.72 38.35
C ASP A 44 -11.27 16.24 38.35
N HIS A 45 -10.35 17.18 38.58
CA HIS A 45 -8.94 17.02 38.92
C HIS A 45 -7.98 16.58 37.80
N LYS A 46 -7.79 17.47 36.80
CA LYS A 46 -6.70 18.48 36.88
C LYS A 46 -6.54 19.27 35.57
N SER A 47 -6.99 20.52 35.59
CA SER A 47 -6.57 21.64 34.70
C SER A 47 -6.07 21.27 33.29
N LEU A 48 -6.94 20.67 32.44
CA LEU A 48 -6.75 20.81 31.00
C LEU A 48 -7.28 22.19 30.60
N HIS A 49 -6.42 23.01 29.99
CA HIS A 49 -6.90 24.01 29.05
C HIS A 49 -7.70 23.25 27.98
N SER A 50 -8.96 23.61 27.75
CA SER A 50 -9.74 23.08 26.65
C SER A 50 -9.30 23.75 25.35
N PHE A 51 -8.12 23.36 24.85
CA PHE A 51 -7.65 23.76 23.53
C PHE A 51 -8.69 23.31 22.49
N THR A 52 -9.09 24.21 21.61
CA THR A 52 -9.88 23.84 20.43
C THR A 52 -8.97 23.16 19.40
N LEU A 53 -9.56 22.49 18.40
CA LEU A 53 -8.75 21.87 17.36
C LEU A 53 -7.92 22.92 16.60
N SER A 54 -8.47 24.12 16.32
CA SER A 54 -7.72 25.20 15.68
C SER A 54 -6.52 25.64 16.53
N ASP A 55 -6.68 25.79 17.85
CA ASP A 55 -5.58 26.21 18.73
C ASP A 55 -4.42 25.20 18.72
N LEU A 56 -4.72 23.88 18.67
CA LEU A 56 -3.71 22.83 18.55
C LEU A 56 -3.03 22.83 17.17
N LEU A 57 -3.79 23.02 16.09
CA LEU A 57 -3.25 23.07 14.74
C LEU A 57 -2.38 24.32 14.54
N ASP A 58 -2.76 25.47 15.11
CA ASP A 58 -1.93 26.67 15.16
C ASP A 58 -0.69 26.48 16.04
N GLU A 59 -0.80 25.77 17.16
CA GLU A 59 0.37 25.38 17.97
C GLU A 59 1.36 24.54 17.16
N PHE A 60 0.87 23.63 16.32
CA PHE A 60 1.72 22.79 15.46
C PHE A 60 2.48 23.62 14.42
N VAL A 61 1.86 24.64 13.83
CA VAL A 61 2.54 25.52 12.86
C VAL A 61 3.56 26.45 13.53
N ASN A 62 3.33 26.84 14.79
CA ASN A 62 4.13 27.86 15.48
C ASN A 62 5.21 27.32 16.44
N LYS A 63 5.30 26.01 16.69
CA LYS A 63 6.33 25.41 17.57
C LYS A 63 7.19 24.37 16.86
N ASP A 64 8.52 24.50 17.02
CA ASP A 64 9.50 23.53 16.49
C ASP A 64 9.42 22.13 17.13
N ASN A 65 8.79 21.99 18.31
CA ASN A 65 8.68 20.72 19.03
C ASN A 65 7.32 20.62 19.74
N ILE A 66 6.58 19.56 19.45
CA ILE A 66 5.21 19.29 19.92
C ILE A 66 5.25 18.09 20.85
N SER A 67 4.53 18.12 21.97
CA SER A 67 4.40 16.95 22.84
C SER A 67 3.50 15.89 22.22
N GLU A 68 3.85 14.61 22.35
CA GLU A 68 3.03 13.49 21.87
C GLU A 68 1.56 13.57 22.32
N SER A 69 1.33 14.05 23.55
CA SER A 69 -0.01 14.28 24.10
C SER A 69 -0.87 15.24 23.29
N ALA A 70 -0.28 16.25 22.65
CA ALA A 70 -1.00 17.21 21.81
C ALA A 70 -1.37 16.59 20.45
N ILE A 71 -0.51 15.73 19.90
CA ILE A 71 -0.79 14.95 18.69
C ILE A 71 -1.95 13.97 18.95
N ASP A 72 -1.90 13.25 20.07
CA ASP A 72 -2.95 12.30 20.47
C ASP A 72 -4.28 13.02 20.74
N GLN A 73 -4.27 14.22 21.34
CA GLN A 73 -5.46 15.07 21.50
C GLN A 73 -6.03 15.56 20.17
N ALA A 74 -5.19 16.06 19.25
CA ALA A 74 -5.62 16.50 17.92
C ALA A 74 -6.24 15.35 17.11
N LEU A 75 -5.66 14.15 17.17
CA LEU A 75 -6.21 12.93 16.56
C LEU A 75 -7.61 12.58 17.09
N VAL A 76 -7.84 12.73 18.40
CA VAL A 76 -9.17 12.51 19.00
C VAL A 76 -10.16 13.60 18.56
N LEU A 77 -9.76 14.87 18.60
CA LEU A 77 -10.64 15.99 18.23
C LEU A 77 -11.03 15.98 16.74
N LEU A 78 -10.09 15.65 15.83
CA LEU A 78 -10.36 15.45 14.41
C LEU A 78 -11.43 14.40 14.14
N ARG A 79 -11.43 13.30 14.91
CA ARG A 79 -12.44 12.23 14.78
C ARG A 79 -13.80 12.63 15.34
N LEU A 80 -13.84 13.51 16.32
CA LEU A 80 -15.08 13.93 17.00
C LEU A 80 -15.76 15.13 16.34
N SER A 81 -15.02 16.05 15.71
CA SER A 81 -15.58 17.29 15.16
C SER A 81 -14.87 17.78 13.88
N PRO A 82 -14.99 17.06 12.74
CA PRO A 82 -14.36 17.45 11.49
C PRO A 82 -14.89 18.77 10.89
N THR A 83 -16.03 19.27 11.35
CA THR A 83 -16.59 20.57 10.94
C THR A 83 -15.73 21.76 11.34
N THR A 84 -14.83 21.60 12.32
CA THR A 84 -13.90 22.66 12.75
C THR A 84 -12.76 22.93 11.75
N LEU A 85 -12.61 22.09 10.70
CA LEU A 85 -11.61 22.27 9.65
C LEU A 85 -11.99 23.27 8.56
N VAL A 86 -13.23 23.77 8.54
CA VAL A 86 -13.72 24.66 7.46
C VAL A 86 -12.95 25.99 7.40
N ASP A 87 -12.48 26.49 8.54
CA ASP A 87 -11.83 27.80 8.67
C ASP A 87 -10.29 27.70 8.86
N VAL A 88 -9.71 26.49 8.82
CA VAL A 88 -8.27 26.25 9.04
C VAL A 88 -7.53 26.12 7.70
N ASP A 89 -6.41 26.83 7.52
CA ASP A 89 -5.50 26.55 6.39
C ASP A 89 -4.70 25.26 6.67
N GLU A 90 -5.26 24.14 6.24
CA GLU A 90 -4.68 22.83 6.48
C GLU A 90 -3.32 22.66 5.80
N SER A 91 -2.98 23.51 4.81
CA SER A 91 -1.73 23.40 4.06
C SER A 91 -0.50 23.80 4.87
N ALA A 92 -0.65 24.70 5.85
CA ALA A 92 0.41 25.02 6.81
C ALA A 92 0.70 23.83 7.74
N VAL A 93 -0.36 23.19 8.26
CA VAL A 93 -0.28 21.98 9.08
C VAL A 93 0.37 20.83 8.29
N VAL A 94 -0.05 20.62 7.03
CA VAL A 94 0.54 19.60 6.15
C VAL A 94 2.04 19.86 5.93
N ALA A 95 2.46 21.10 5.65
CA ALA A 95 3.87 21.45 5.49
C ALA A 95 4.68 21.15 6.78
N PHE A 96 4.13 21.49 7.94
CA PHE A 96 4.74 21.18 9.23
C PHE A 96 4.87 19.66 9.43
N LEU A 97 3.79 18.89 9.28
CA LEU A 97 3.77 17.46 9.54
C LEU A 97 4.75 16.69 8.65
N LEU A 98 4.84 17.04 7.36
CA LEU A 98 5.80 16.45 6.43
C LEU A 98 7.25 16.72 6.88
N THR A 99 7.54 17.95 7.33
CA THR A 99 8.87 18.32 7.87
C THR A 99 9.17 17.65 9.21
N ALA A 100 8.15 17.43 10.05
CA ALA A 100 8.28 16.77 11.35
C ALA A 100 8.56 15.27 11.21
N VAL A 101 7.96 14.59 10.23
CA VAL A 101 8.22 13.17 9.92
C VAL A 101 9.70 12.91 9.62
N GLU A 102 10.38 13.78 8.87
CA GLU A 102 11.82 13.63 8.55
C GLU A 102 12.74 13.75 9.78
N LYS A 103 12.31 14.49 10.82
CA LYS A 103 13.12 14.81 12.01
C LYS A 103 12.85 13.89 13.19
N SER A 104 11.92 12.94 13.06
CA SER A 104 11.36 12.16 14.17
C SER A 104 11.81 10.70 14.16
N ASP A 105 11.66 10.02 15.30
CA ASP A 105 11.77 8.57 15.35
C ASP A 105 10.54 7.89 14.71
N GLU A 106 10.63 6.58 14.45
CA GLU A 106 9.58 5.80 13.79
C GLU A 106 8.22 5.84 14.53
N ARG A 107 8.24 5.95 15.87
CA ARG A 107 7.01 5.97 16.69
C ARG A 107 6.28 7.30 16.55
N VAL A 108 7.01 8.41 16.68
CA VAL A 108 6.45 9.76 16.56
C VAL A 108 6.11 10.07 15.10
N ALA A 109 6.95 9.65 14.14
CA ALA A 109 6.65 9.73 12.71
C ALA A 109 5.35 8.99 12.36
N SER A 110 5.11 7.80 12.94
CA SER A 110 3.85 7.07 12.75
C SER A 110 2.63 7.87 13.25
N LYS A 111 2.75 8.58 14.38
CA LYS A 111 1.67 9.47 14.87
C LYS A 111 1.44 10.66 13.92
N TYR A 112 2.49 11.30 13.41
CA TYR A 112 2.35 12.37 12.42
C TYR A 112 1.74 11.89 11.11
N LEU A 113 2.08 10.68 10.63
CA LEU A 113 1.47 10.08 9.43
C LEU A 113 -0.01 9.73 9.64
N LEU A 114 -0.40 9.25 10.82
CA LEU A 114 -1.80 9.04 11.17
C LEU A 114 -2.58 10.36 11.21
N LEU A 115 -1.99 11.41 11.79
CA LEU A 115 -2.59 12.75 11.85
C LEU A 115 -2.75 13.34 10.44
N LEU A 116 -1.71 13.25 9.60
CA LEU A 116 -1.72 13.66 8.20
C LEU A 116 -2.79 12.92 7.40
N SER A 117 -2.86 11.58 7.53
CA SER A 117 -3.88 10.75 6.87
C SER A 117 -5.30 11.11 7.32
N SER A 118 -5.49 11.38 8.62
CA SER A 118 -6.78 11.80 9.16
C SER A 118 -7.19 13.18 8.63
N LEU A 119 -6.27 14.15 8.60
CA LEU A 119 -6.52 15.51 8.08
C LEU A 119 -6.90 15.46 6.59
N LEU A 120 -6.12 14.74 5.78
CA LEU A 120 -6.35 14.58 4.34
C LEU A 120 -7.59 13.74 3.99
N SER A 121 -8.15 13.01 4.95
CA SER A 121 -9.44 12.33 4.78
C SER A 121 -10.64 13.28 4.84
N PHE A 122 -10.46 14.49 5.39
CA PHE A 122 -11.51 15.51 5.50
C PHE A 122 -11.30 16.71 4.57
N THR A 123 -10.06 17.21 4.45
CA THR A 123 -9.74 18.40 3.66
C THR A 123 -8.45 18.23 2.86
N VAL A 124 -8.48 18.52 1.56
CA VAL A 124 -7.29 18.53 0.68
C VAL A 124 -7.34 19.71 -0.29
N SER A 125 -6.63 20.79 0.02
CA SER A 125 -6.41 21.89 -0.93
C SER A 125 -5.34 21.54 -1.98
N SER A 126 -5.30 22.33 -3.05
CA SER A 126 -4.24 22.25 -4.07
C SER A 126 -2.86 22.62 -3.54
N ARG A 127 -2.77 23.36 -2.42
CA ARG A 127 -1.51 23.65 -1.71
C ARG A 127 -1.01 22.40 -0.98
N SER A 128 -1.87 21.79 -0.17
CA SER A 128 -1.57 20.53 0.54
C SER A 128 -1.16 19.42 -0.43
N LEU A 129 -1.90 19.25 -1.54
CA LEU A 129 -1.54 18.30 -2.57
C LEU A 129 -0.18 18.60 -3.21
N ARG A 130 0.14 19.88 -3.48
CA ARG A 130 1.46 20.27 -4.00
C ARG A 130 2.58 19.98 -3.00
N LEU A 131 2.36 20.22 -1.71
CA LEU A 131 3.33 19.94 -0.65
C LEU A 131 3.61 18.45 -0.51
N ILE A 132 2.57 17.61 -0.49
CA ILE A 132 2.69 16.15 -0.46
C ILE A 132 3.41 15.66 -1.71
N VAL A 133 3.04 16.15 -2.90
CA VAL A 133 3.74 15.81 -4.14
C VAL A 133 5.20 16.25 -4.10
N HIS A 134 5.52 17.42 -3.55
CA HIS A 134 6.91 17.90 -3.41
C HIS A 134 7.72 17.07 -2.40
N TYR A 135 7.10 16.65 -1.30
CA TYR A 135 7.71 15.79 -0.29
C TYR A 135 8.02 14.39 -0.84
N LEU A 136 7.05 13.78 -1.54
CA LEU A 136 7.23 12.49 -2.19
C LEU A 136 8.17 12.57 -3.42
N MET A 137 8.21 13.72 -4.09
CA MET A 137 9.13 14.03 -5.19
C MET A 137 10.35 14.79 -4.67
N ALA A 138 11.17 14.12 -3.86
CA ALA A 138 12.43 14.66 -3.37
C ALA A 138 13.23 15.34 -4.50
N SER A 139 13.95 16.41 -4.15
CA SER A 139 14.43 17.53 -5.01
C SER A 139 15.04 17.17 -6.38
N ASN A 140 15.49 15.93 -6.57
CA ASN A 140 16.07 15.40 -7.80
C ASN A 140 15.05 14.71 -8.73
N LYS A 141 13.74 14.78 -8.44
CA LYS A 141 12.64 13.99 -9.07
C LYS A 141 12.78 12.47 -8.88
N ILE A 142 13.46 12.04 -7.83
CA ILE A 142 13.71 10.62 -7.60
C ILE A 142 13.08 10.17 -6.30
N TRP A 143 12.48 9.00 -6.37
CA TRP A 143 11.64 8.44 -5.33
C TRP A 143 11.88 6.95 -5.26
N MET A 144 11.91 6.45 -4.04
CA MET A 144 12.19 5.06 -3.73
C MET A 144 11.09 4.56 -2.79
N LEU A 145 10.49 3.43 -3.13
CA LEU A 145 9.54 2.75 -2.25
C LEU A 145 10.25 1.56 -1.61
N VAL A 146 10.58 1.69 -0.33
CA VAL A 146 11.01 0.55 0.49
C VAL A 146 9.78 -0.30 0.79
N ILE A 147 9.88 -1.60 0.49
CA ILE A 147 8.81 -2.57 0.71
C ILE A 147 9.10 -3.30 2.03
N PRO A 148 8.11 -3.52 2.92
CA PRO A 148 8.30 -4.30 4.13
C PRO A 148 8.91 -5.69 3.85
N PRO A 149 9.68 -6.27 4.79
CA PRO A 149 10.33 -7.57 4.60
C PRO A 149 9.36 -8.67 4.14
N ILE A 150 9.65 -9.29 2.99
CA ILE A 150 8.83 -10.39 2.46
C ILE A 150 9.31 -11.68 3.13
N SER A 151 8.58 -12.11 4.17
CA SER A 151 8.92 -13.26 5.02
C SER A 151 9.08 -14.57 4.27
N LYS A 152 8.31 -14.76 3.18
CA LYS A 152 8.39 -15.94 2.31
C LYS A 152 8.17 -15.54 0.86
N PHE A 153 9.27 -15.35 0.12
CA PHE A 153 9.18 -15.05 -1.31
C PHE A 153 8.64 -16.27 -2.09
N PRO A 154 7.69 -16.09 -3.03
CA PRO A 154 7.14 -17.18 -3.84
C PRO A 154 8.21 -17.83 -4.73
N TYR A 155 8.44 -19.14 -4.55
CA TYR A 155 9.45 -19.87 -5.34
C TYR A 155 8.98 -21.20 -5.95
N GLN A 156 8.03 -21.91 -5.32
CA GLN A 156 7.58 -23.25 -5.79
C GLN A 156 6.54 -23.20 -6.92
N ASN A 157 5.78 -22.11 -7.03
CA ASN A 157 4.75 -21.93 -8.07
C ASN A 157 5.19 -20.93 -9.16
N GLY A 158 6.47 -20.55 -9.15
CA GLY A 158 6.93 -19.36 -9.85
C GLY A 158 6.47 -18.07 -9.15
N TRP A 159 6.63 -16.95 -9.85
CA TRP A 159 6.13 -15.63 -9.45
C TRP A 159 6.06 -14.70 -10.66
N THR A 160 5.29 -13.62 -10.53
CA THR A 160 5.22 -12.58 -11.55
C THR A 160 5.33 -11.20 -10.92
N PHE A 161 6.24 -10.37 -11.41
CA PHE A 161 6.29 -8.93 -11.14
C PHE A 161 5.82 -8.18 -12.38
N GLN A 162 4.77 -7.38 -12.24
CA GLN A 162 4.21 -6.56 -13.30
C GLN A 162 4.20 -5.09 -12.86
N THR A 163 4.59 -4.19 -13.77
CA THR A 163 4.46 -2.76 -13.54
C THR A 163 4.36 -1.99 -14.85
N TRP A 164 3.76 -0.80 -14.81
CA TRP A 164 3.82 0.18 -15.88
C TRP A 164 4.92 1.19 -15.58
N ILE A 165 5.79 1.47 -16.55
CA ILE A 165 6.83 2.49 -16.43
C ILE A 165 6.69 3.55 -17.51
N TYR A 166 6.95 4.80 -17.14
CA TYR A 166 7.15 5.92 -18.06
C TYR A 166 8.62 6.31 -18.01
N ILE A 167 9.28 6.29 -19.16
CA ILE A 167 10.71 6.51 -19.25
C ILE A 167 11.00 8.00 -19.42
N ASP A 168 11.68 8.61 -18.46
CA ASP A 168 12.15 10.00 -18.57
C ASP A 168 13.38 10.03 -19.52
N PRO A 169 13.50 11.01 -20.43
CA PRO A 169 14.72 11.24 -21.23
C PRO A 169 16.06 11.10 -20.50
N SER A 170 16.12 11.40 -19.20
CA SER A 170 17.32 11.19 -18.36
C SER A 170 17.75 9.72 -18.25
N LEU A 171 16.81 8.77 -18.24
CA LEU A 171 17.11 7.32 -18.15
C LEU A 171 17.82 6.81 -19.40
N CYS A 172 17.47 7.34 -20.57
CA CYS A 172 18.01 6.93 -21.86
C CYS A 172 19.38 7.56 -22.19
N ASN A 173 20.04 8.22 -21.23
CA ASN A 173 21.34 8.84 -21.45
C ASN A 173 22.43 7.77 -21.65
N LEU A 174 22.77 7.47 -22.90
CA LEU A 174 23.78 6.46 -23.28
C LEU A 174 25.20 6.73 -22.75
N ARG A 175 25.46 7.92 -22.18
CA ARG A 175 26.73 8.22 -21.49
C ARG A 175 26.73 7.78 -20.03
N GLU A 176 25.59 7.41 -19.47
CA GLU A 176 25.46 6.97 -18.09
C GLU A 176 25.78 5.47 -17.97
N VAL A 177 26.90 5.18 -17.31
CA VAL A 177 27.41 3.81 -17.08
C VAL A 177 26.85 3.22 -15.77
N LYS A 178 25.97 3.94 -15.07
CA LYS A 178 25.45 3.55 -13.75
C LYS A 178 24.09 2.85 -13.87
N PRO A 179 23.86 1.74 -13.17
CA PRO A 179 22.62 0.98 -13.25
C PRO A 179 21.48 1.70 -12.51
N ARG A 180 20.40 1.97 -13.24
CA ARG A 180 19.20 2.66 -12.76
C ARG A 180 18.13 1.63 -12.37
N TYR A 181 18.06 1.27 -11.08
CA TYR A 181 17.26 0.12 -10.61
C TYR A 181 15.76 0.39 -10.58
N LEU A 182 15.00 -0.35 -11.38
CA LEU A 182 13.54 -0.41 -11.31
C LEU A 182 13.08 -1.10 -10.01
N PHE A 183 13.73 -2.21 -9.65
CA PHE A 183 13.56 -2.84 -8.33
C PHE A 183 14.81 -3.63 -7.91
N SER A 184 14.88 -3.87 -6.60
CA SER A 184 15.84 -4.75 -5.94
C SER A 184 15.10 -5.49 -4.84
N PHE A 185 14.89 -6.80 -5.01
CA PHE A 185 14.30 -7.68 -4.02
C PHE A 185 15.35 -8.70 -3.58
N GLN A 186 15.92 -8.48 -2.39
CA GLN A 186 17.05 -9.26 -1.90
C GLN A 186 16.88 -9.68 -0.43
N THR A 187 17.58 -10.75 -0.04
CA THR A 187 17.81 -11.13 1.36
C THR A 187 18.83 -10.21 2.04
N ASP A 188 18.98 -10.32 3.36
CA ASP A 188 20.08 -9.76 4.16
C ASP A 188 21.46 -9.96 3.49
N LYS A 189 21.73 -11.16 2.95
CA LYS A 189 22.98 -11.55 2.28
C LYS A 189 23.13 -11.01 0.85
N GLY A 190 22.08 -10.38 0.30
CA GLY A 190 22.08 -9.79 -1.05
C GLY A 190 21.72 -10.78 -2.16
N LEU A 191 21.13 -11.92 -1.80
CA LEU A 191 20.68 -12.93 -2.76
C LEU A 191 19.26 -12.59 -3.21
N GLY A 192 18.91 -12.86 -4.46
CA GLY A 192 17.57 -12.58 -4.98
C GLY A 192 17.58 -12.00 -6.39
N TYR A 193 16.79 -10.95 -6.62
CA TYR A 193 16.50 -10.40 -7.94
C TYR A 193 16.66 -8.89 -7.97
N THR A 194 17.21 -8.39 -9.08
CA THR A 194 17.17 -6.97 -9.42
C THR A 194 16.76 -6.81 -10.87
N ALA A 195 16.15 -5.68 -11.20
CA ALA A 195 16.02 -5.23 -12.58
C ALA A 195 16.41 -3.76 -12.67
N HIS A 196 17.21 -3.42 -13.67
CA HIS A 196 17.75 -2.08 -13.86
C HIS A 196 17.87 -1.72 -15.33
N PHE A 197 17.93 -0.42 -15.58
CA PHE A 197 18.29 0.14 -16.87
C PHE A 197 19.78 0.49 -16.90
N LEU A 198 20.42 0.23 -18.03
CA LEU A 198 21.76 0.72 -18.35
C LEU A 198 21.66 1.46 -19.69
N GLY A 199 21.46 2.77 -19.63
CA GLY A 199 20.94 3.54 -20.76
C GLY A 199 19.57 3.02 -21.19
N THR A 200 19.43 2.65 -22.47
CA THR A 200 18.20 2.07 -23.03
C THR A 200 18.04 0.56 -22.80
N LEU A 201 19.07 -0.13 -22.28
CA LEU A 201 19.03 -1.58 -22.08
C LEU A 201 18.35 -1.93 -20.75
N PHE A 202 17.35 -2.82 -20.79
CA PHE A 202 16.72 -3.37 -19.59
C PHE A 202 17.34 -4.73 -19.22
N ILE A 203 17.89 -4.82 -18.01
CA ILE A 203 18.65 -5.98 -17.54
C ILE A 203 17.99 -6.53 -16.27
N VAL A 204 17.64 -7.82 -16.29
CA VAL A 204 17.18 -8.56 -15.11
C VAL A 204 18.33 -9.43 -14.60
N THR A 205 18.61 -9.37 -13.31
CA THR A 205 19.70 -10.12 -12.67
C THR A 205 19.16 -11.04 -11.58
N SER A 206 19.59 -12.31 -11.59
CA SER A 206 19.40 -13.24 -10.46
C SER A 206 20.74 -13.42 -9.74
N ILE A 207 20.80 -13.04 -8.47
CA ILE A 207 22.01 -13.06 -7.64
C ILE A 207 21.99 -14.33 -6.78
N ARG A 208 22.87 -15.29 -7.09
CA ARG A 208 22.94 -16.61 -6.40
C ARG A 208 23.97 -16.65 -5.27
N ALA A 209 25.02 -15.85 -5.38
CA ALA A 209 25.97 -15.58 -4.31
C ALA A 209 26.53 -14.16 -4.48
N LYS A 210 27.20 -13.65 -3.45
CA LYS A 210 27.92 -12.37 -3.52
C LYS A 210 28.83 -12.36 -4.76
N ASP A 211 28.70 -11.31 -5.57
CA ASP A 211 29.42 -11.09 -6.82
C ASP A 211 29.21 -12.17 -7.91
N LYS A 212 28.20 -13.04 -7.77
CA LYS A 212 27.82 -14.10 -8.72
C LYS A 212 26.33 -14.02 -9.06
N GLY A 213 26.01 -13.12 -9.99
CA GLY A 213 24.69 -13.00 -10.60
C GLY A 213 24.67 -13.48 -12.05
N LEU A 214 23.58 -14.12 -12.46
CA LEU A 214 23.27 -14.33 -13.88
C LEU A 214 22.47 -13.12 -14.36
N GLN A 215 22.96 -12.43 -15.38
CA GLN A 215 22.28 -11.29 -16.00
C GLN A 215 21.61 -11.71 -17.30
N HIS A 216 20.42 -11.18 -17.55
CA HIS A 216 19.69 -11.32 -18.80
C HIS A 216 19.30 -9.94 -19.33
N CYS A 217 19.83 -9.57 -20.49
CA CYS A 217 19.43 -8.36 -21.19
C CYS A 217 18.18 -8.65 -22.02
N VAL A 218 17.10 -7.93 -21.76
CA VAL A 218 15.84 -8.09 -22.51
C VAL A 218 16.00 -7.43 -23.88
N PRO A 219 15.76 -8.15 -25.00
CA PRO A 219 15.97 -7.63 -26.35
C PRO A 219 14.80 -6.73 -26.79
N ALA A 220 14.65 -5.57 -26.13
CA ALA A 220 13.63 -4.57 -26.40
C ALA A 220 14.23 -3.17 -26.42
N GLU A 221 13.75 -2.32 -27.34
CA GLU A 221 14.18 -0.92 -27.45
C GLU A 221 13.27 0.03 -26.67
N PHE A 222 13.81 0.55 -25.56
CA PHE A 222 13.11 1.47 -24.69
C PHE A 222 13.33 2.93 -25.09
N HIS A 223 12.28 3.53 -25.64
CA HIS A 223 12.25 4.93 -26.06
C HIS A 223 11.76 5.86 -24.94
N PRO A 224 12.35 7.07 -24.80
CA PRO A 224 11.94 8.04 -23.79
C PRO A 224 10.55 8.63 -24.07
N CYS A 225 9.97 9.26 -23.06
CA CYS A 225 8.65 9.89 -23.07
C CYS A 225 7.47 8.96 -23.39
N ARG A 226 7.66 7.63 -23.25
CA ARG A 226 6.64 6.60 -23.53
C ARG A 226 6.38 5.72 -22.31
N TRP A 227 5.12 5.29 -22.18
CA TRP A 227 4.70 4.23 -21.27
C TRP A 227 4.98 2.86 -21.86
N TYR A 228 5.47 1.94 -21.02
CA TYR A 228 5.59 0.51 -21.29
C TYR A 228 4.98 -0.28 -20.15
N MET A 229 4.34 -1.40 -20.46
CA MET A 229 4.07 -2.43 -19.46
C MET A 229 5.24 -3.41 -19.45
N LEU A 230 5.89 -3.55 -18.30
CA LEU A 230 6.88 -4.59 -18.06
C LEU A 230 6.23 -5.72 -17.26
N THR A 231 6.53 -6.96 -17.63
CA THR A 231 6.16 -8.13 -16.83
C THR A 231 7.27 -9.16 -16.85
N ILE A 232 7.75 -9.51 -15.66
CA ILE A 232 8.80 -10.50 -15.44
C ILE A 232 8.15 -11.68 -14.74
N VAL A 233 8.20 -12.84 -15.39
CA VAL A 233 7.62 -14.09 -14.91
C VAL A 233 8.75 -15.07 -14.67
N PHE A 234 8.89 -15.55 -13.44
CA PHE A 234 9.73 -16.70 -13.14
C PHE A 234 8.87 -17.96 -13.14
N VAL A 235 9.19 -18.88 -14.04
CA VAL A 235 8.52 -20.18 -14.18
C VAL A 235 9.36 -21.23 -13.45
N TYR A 236 8.90 -21.66 -12.28
CA TYR A 236 9.52 -22.77 -11.57
C TYR A 236 9.18 -24.09 -12.27
N ASN A 237 10.22 -24.89 -12.54
CA ASN A 237 10.09 -26.25 -13.01
C ASN A 237 10.80 -27.19 -12.05
N ARG A 238 10.13 -28.29 -11.65
CA ARG A 238 10.71 -29.31 -10.75
C ARG A 238 11.56 -30.34 -11.49
N TRP A 239 11.15 -30.70 -12.70
CA TRP A 239 11.73 -31.80 -13.49
C TRP A 239 12.65 -31.32 -14.63
N THR A 240 12.49 -30.06 -15.04
CA THR A 240 13.31 -29.37 -16.03
C THR A 240 13.88 -28.10 -15.41
N LYS A 241 14.68 -27.34 -16.17
CA LYS A 241 15.23 -26.07 -15.68
C LYS A 241 14.12 -25.02 -15.54
N SER A 242 14.21 -24.20 -14.51
CA SER A 242 13.33 -23.02 -14.36
C SER A 242 13.71 -21.92 -15.35
N GLU A 243 12.72 -21.13 -15.77
CA GLU A 243 12.86 -20.10 -16.80
C GLU A 243 12.52 -18.72 -16.25
N LEU A 244 13.21 -17.69 -16.73
CA LEU A 244 12.78 -16.30 -16.62
C LEU A 244 12.21 -15.85 -17.96
N ARG A 245 10.95 -15.40 -17.97
CA ARG A 245 10.26 -14.85 -19.14
C ARG A 245 10.02 -13.36 -18.93
N CYS A 246 10.41 -12.55 -19.91
CA CYS A 246 10.18 -11.10 -19.88
C CYS A 246 9.21 -10.74 -21.01
N TYR A 247 8.22 -9.94 -20.67
CA TYR A 247 7.19 -9.42 -21.56
C TYR A 247 7.23 -7.89 -21.55
N VAL A 248 7.05 -7.30 -22.73
CA VAL A 248 6.90 -5.86 -22.94
C VAL A 248 5.60 -5.63 -23.69
N ASP A 249 4.77 -4.70 -23.21
CA ASP A 249 3.48 -4.33 -23.81
C ASP A 249 2.58 -5.57 -24.10
N GLY A 250 2.48 -6.45 -23.10
CA GLY A 250 1.68 -7.68 -23.14
C GLY A 250 2.28 -8.85 -23.94
N LYS A 251 3.41 -8.67 -24.62
CA LYS A 251 4.00 -9.66 -25.55
C LYS A 251 5.31 -10.22 -25.02
N ILE A 252 5.55 -11.52 -25.18
CA ILE A 252 6.81 -12.14 -24.78
C ILE A 252 7.96 -11.59 -25.64
N THR A 253 9.02 -11.13 -24.99
CA THR A 253 10.22 -10.58 -25.63
C THR A 253 11.41 -11.53 -25.49
N SER A 254 11.47 -12.28 -24.38
CA SER A 254 12.52 -13.29 -24.16
C SER A 254 12.08 -14.36 -23.16
N SER A 255 12.56 -15.59 -23.34
CA SER A 255 12.60 -16.65 -22.33
C SER A 255 14.05 -17.13 -22.19
N VAL A 256 14.56 -17.26 -20.97
CA VAL A 256 15.91 -17.72 -20.69
C VAL A 256 15.93 -18.72 -19.54
N GLU A 257 16.77 -19.75 -19.62
CA GLU A 257 17.03 -20.64 -18.50
C GLU A 257 17.71 -19.87 -17.35
N MET A 258 17.04 -19.76 -16.20
CA MET A 258 17.57 -19.05 -15.04
C MET A 258 17.18 -19.81 -13.78
N ALA A 259 18.07 -20.67 -13.29
CA ALA A 259 17.86 -21.38 -12.03
C ALA A 259 17.71 -20.41 -10.83
N TRP A 260 16.81 -20.78 -9.91
CA TRP A 260 16.48 -20.04 -8.69
C TRP A 260 17.70 -19.87 -7.76
N PRO A 261 17.96 -18.68 -7.19
CA PRO A 261 19.15 -18.40 -6.39
C PRO A 261 19.10 -18.97 -4.97
N ILE A 262 17.93 -19.18 -4.38
CA ILE A 262 17.77 -19.31 -2.92
C ILE A 262 17.20 -20.67 -2.54
N ALA A 263 18.04 -21.55 -2.01
CA ALA A 263 17.63 -22.88 -1.55
C ALA A 263 16.91 -22.89 -0.17
N GLY A 264 16.82 -21.73 0.50
CA GLY A 264 16.28 -21.58 1.85
C GLY A 264 14.97 -20.79 1.92
N SER A 265 14.40 -20.70 3.12
CA SER A 265 13.26 -19.83 3.44
C SER A 265 13.71 -18.48 4.02
N ASP A 266 14.87 -17.97 3.57
CA ASP A 266 15.43 -16.71 4.06
C ASP A 266 14.49 -15.54 3.67
N PRO A 267 14.15 -14.63 4.60
CA PRO A 267 13.29 -13.49 4.30
C PRO A 267 13.98 -12.50 3.37
N PHE A 268 13.20 -11.86 2.51
CA PHE A 268 13.68 -10.78 1.65
C PHE A 268 13.50 -9.44 2.37
N GLU A 269 14.47 -9.12 3.22
CA GLU A 269 14.48 -7.89 4.04
C GLU A 269 14.89 -6.64 3.25
N ARG A 270 15.52 -6.83 2.09
CA ARG A 270 16.12 -5.75 1.29
C ARG A 270 15.32 -5.54 0.01
N CYS A 271 14.05 -5.18 0.18
CA CYS A 271 13.09 -4.98 -0.90
C CYS A 271 12.84 -3.50 -1.19
N VAL A 272 13.11 -3.09 -2.42
CA VAL A 272 13.09 -1.70 -2.88
C VAL A 272 12.55 -1.63 -4.31
N ILE A 273 11.70 -0.62 -4.59
CA ILE A 273 11.27 -0.22 -5.93
C ILE A 273 11.75 1.21 -6.20
N GLY A 274 12.19 1.49 -7.41
CA GLY A 274 12.78 2.79 -7.79
C GLY A 274 14.24 2.98 -7.38
N GLY A 275 14.90 1.96 -6.82
CA GLY A 275 16.32 2.04 -6.44
C GLY A 275 16.93 0.71 -6.01
N SER A 276 18.19 0.79 -5.57
CA SER A 276 18.94 -0.30 -4.93
C SER A 276 18.96 -0.14 -3.41
N PHE A 277 19.11 -1.24 -2.66
CA PHE A 277 19.19 -1.20 -1.20
C PHE A 277 20.32 -0.30 -0.65
N ASP A 278 21.41 -0.09 -1.39
CA ASP A 278 22.51 0.78 -0.95
C ASP A 278 22.15 2.29 -1.00
N GLN A 279 20.90 2.62 -1.37
CA GLN A 279 20.26 3.95 -1.38
C GLN A 279 21.06 5.10 -2.00
N ARG A 280 21.93 4.81 -2.96
CA ARG A 280 22.69 5.86 -3.66
C ARG A 280 21.85 6.53 -4.75
N ASP A 281 21.74 7.85 -4.72
CA ASP A 281 21.05 8.69 -5.72
C ASP A 281 21.38 8.33 -7.18
N GLU A 282 22.64 7.96 -7.42
CA GLU A 282 23.18 7.57 -8.73
C GLU A 282 22.56 6.29 -9.31
N ASN A 283 22.01 5.42 -8.46
CA ASN A 283 21.43 4.12 -8.82
C ASN A 283 19.90 4.15 -8.92
N LEU A 284 19.27 5.26 -8.58
CA LEU A 284 17.82 5.38 -8.49
C LEU A 284 17.15 5.49 -9.87
N PHE A 285 15.96 4.90 -10.03
CA PHE A 285 15.19 4.91 -11.27
C PHE A 285 14.78 6.33 -11.68
N SER A 286 14.99 6.67 -12.96
CA SER A 286 14.58 7.96 -13.51
C SER A 286 13.34 7.78 -14.41
N GLY A 287 12.17 8.13 -13.89
CA GLY A 287 10.91 7.91 -14.60
C GLY A 287 9.69 7.97 -13.68
N ARG A 288 8.57 7.45 -14.18
CA ARG A 288 7.35 7.21 -13.38
C ARG A 288 7.07 5.72 -13.38
N ILE A 289 6.51 5.21 -12.29
CA ILE A 289 6.09 3.82 -12.13
C ILE A 289 4.62 3.86 -11.70
N ALA A 290 3.79 2.99 -12.25
CA ALA A 290 2.36 2.87 -11.97
C ALA A 290 1.94 1.40 -11.94
N SER A 291 0.82 1.12 -11.26
CA SER A 291 0.19 -0.22 -11.17
C SER A 291 1.23 -1.35 -10.99
N ILE A 292 1.92 -1.31 -9.84
CA ILE A 292 2.86 -2.34 -9.39
C ILE A 292 2.03 -3.50 -8.84
N ILE A 293 2.17 -4.68 -9.42
CA ILE A 293 1.45 -5.89 -9.01
C ILE A 293 2.43 -7.06 -8.91
N GLY A 294 2.39 -7.76 -7.77
CA GLY A 294 3.10 -9.02 -7.55
C GLY A 294 2.13 -10.19 -7.49
N PHE A 295 2.45 -11.28 -8.18
CA PHE A 295 1.71 -12.54 -8.12
C PHE A 295 2.62 -13.64 -7.56
N THR A 296 2.06 -14.49 -6.70
CA THR A 296 2.73 -15.67 -6.12
C THR A 296 2.69 -16.90 -7.06
N GLU A 297 2.41 -16.66 -8.33
CA GLU A 297 2.33 -17.64 -9.42
C GLU A 297 2.98 -17.10 -10.71
N ALA A 298 3.35 -18.01 -11.61
CA ALA A 298 3.79 -17.67 -12.96
C ALA A 298 2.59 -17.44 -13.90
N LEU A 299 2.30 -16.18 -14.25
CA LEU A 299 1.17 -15.86 -15.13
C LEU A 299 1.36 -16.39 -16.56
N SER A 300 0.25 -16.84 -17.14
CA SER A 300 0.16 -17.24 -18.55
C SER A 300 0.23 -16.03 -19.50
N PRO A 301 0.66 -16.22 -20.76
CA PRO A 301 0.64 -15.16 -21.79
C PRO A 301 -0.75 -14.52 -21.97
N GLN A 302 -1.82 -15.30 -21.80
CA GLN A 302 -3.20 -14.83 -21.90
C GLN A 302 -3.57 -13.87 -20.76
N GLN A 303 -3.21 -14.21 -19.51
CA GLN A 303 -3.40 -13.32 -18.36
C GLN A 303 -2.61 -12.01 -18.52
N ILE A 304 -1.36 -12.09 -19.01
CA ILE A 304 -0.50 -10.92 -19.21
C ILE A 304 -1.04 -10.00 -20.31
N SER A 305 -1.53 -10.58 -21.43
CA SER A 305 -2.18 -9.82 -22.50
C SER A 305 -3.50 -9.17 -22.06
N ALA A 306 -4.27 -9.84 -21.20
CA ALA A 306 -5.45 -9.25 -20.56
C ALA A 306 -5.06 -8.07 -19.65
N LEU A 307 -4.07 -8.22 -18.77
CA LEU A 307 -3.55 -7.13 -17.92
C LEU A 307 -3.08 -5.92 -18.74
N TYR A 308 -2.40 -6.14 -19.88
CA TYR A 308 -2.02 -5.05 -20.79
C TYR A 308 -3.25 -4.29 -21.34
N THR A 309 -4.29 -5.03 -21.72
CA THR A 309 -5.53 -4.47 -22.28
C THR A 309 -6.29 -3.62 -21.26
N LEU A 310 -6.15 -3.89 -19.95
CA LEU A 310 -6.75 -3.09 -18.88
C LEU A 310 -6.01 -1.76 -18.62
N GLY A 311 -4.78 -1.62 -19.10
CA GLY A 311 -3.99 -0.38 -19.06
C GLY A 311 -3.41 0.01 -17.68
N PRO A 312 -2.64 1.11 -17.60
CA PRO A 312 -1.94 1.54 -16.38
C PRO A 312 -2.86 1.99 -15.25
N ASN A 313 -4.13 2.26 -15.53
CA ASN A 313 -5.13 2.70 -14.55
C ASN A 313 -5.85 1.53 -13.86
N TYR A 314 -5.55 0.29 -14.25
CA TYR A 314 -6.13 -0.89 -13.62
C TYR A 314 -5.71 -0.99 -12.14
N LYS A 315 -6.71 -1.07 -11.26
CA LYS A 315 -6.55 -1.34 -9.84
C LYS A 315 -7.00 -2.78 -9.60
N ALA A 316 -6.04 -3.67 -9.33
CA ALA A 316 -6.37 -4.98 -8.76
C ALA A 316 -6.96 -4.76 -7.36
N GLY A 317 -8.06 -5.45 -7.05
CA GLY A 317 -8.59 -5.47 -5.69
C GLY A 317 -7.61 -6.21 -4.78
N SER A 318 -7.25 -5.59 -3.66
CA SER A 318 -6.37 -6.20 -2.66
C SER A 318 -7.12 -7.30 -1.89
N THR A 319 -7.02 -8.54 -2.36
CA THR A 319 -7.25 -9.71 -1.50
C THR A 319 -6.03 -9.92 -0.62
N GLU A 320 -6.16 -9.63 0.66
CA GLU A 320 -5.20 -10.05 1.69
C GLU A 320 -5.12 -11.59 1.74
N ILE A 321 -3.91 -12.13 1.96
CA ILE A 321 -3.60 -13.55 2.14
C ILE A 321 -2.80 -13.70 3.43
#